data_AF-A0A8C2JK21-F1
#
_entry.id   AF-A0A8C2JK21-F1
#
_cell.length_a   1.000
_cell.length_b   1.000
_cell.length_c   1.000
_cell.angle_alpha   90.00
_cell.angle_beta   90.00
_cell.angle_gamma   90.00
#
_symmetry.space_group_name_H-M   'P 1'
#
loop_
_entity.id
_entity.type
_entity.pdbx_description
1 polymer ?
#
loop_
_entity_poly.entity_id
_entity_poly.type
_entity_poly.pdbx_seq_one_letter_code
_entity_poly.pdbx_strand_id
1 'polypeptide(L)' 'MDVKCPGCYKITTVFSHAQTVVLCVGCSTVLCQPTGGKARLTEGVYLLNDYKTYPDPGCALESEVTTNHNI' A
#
# COMPACT_ATOMS: atom_id res chain seq x y z
N MET A 1 -4.15 5.84 3.82
CA MET A 1 -3.06 5.18 4.56
C MET A 1 -2.04 4.69 3.55
N ASP A 2 -0.76 4.87 3.82
CA ASP A 2 0.29 4.49 2.87
C ASP A 2 0.85 3.13 3.24
N VAL A 3 0.87 2.22 2.27
CA VAL A 3 1.34 0.85 2.46
C VAL A 3 2.47 0.54 1.47
N LYS A 4 3.45 -0.24 1.91
CA LYS A 4 4.55 -0.73 1.07
C LYS A 4 4.24 -2.15 0.62
N CYS A 5 4.32 -2.40 -0.68
CA CYS A 5 4.13 -3.73 -1.25
C CYS A 5 5.33 -4.65 -0.95
N PRO A 6 5.13 -5.90 -0.50
CA PRO A 6 6.22 -6.84 -0.29
C PRO A 6 6.91 -7.30 -1.58
N GLY A 7 6.20 -7.27 -2.72
CA GLY A 7 6.71 -7.81 -3.99
C GLY A 7 7.60 -6.83 -4.76
N CYS A 8 7.17 -5.58 -4.89
CA CYS A 8 7.88 -4.57 -5.70
C CYS A 8 8.38 -3.37 -4.89
N TYR A 9 8.20 -3.37 -3.57
CA TYR A 9 8.59 -2.30 -2.66
C TYR A 9 8.04 -0.90 -2.98
N LYS A 10 7.14 -0.78 -3.96
CA LYS A 10 6.43 0.46 -4.28
C LYS A 10 5.43 0.78 -3.17
N ILE A 11 5.27 2.08 -2.93
CA ILE A 11 4.31 2.62 -1.97
C ILE A 11 2.98 2.81 -2.70
N THR A 12 1.89 2.41 -2.07
CA THR A 12 0.53 2.60 -2.59
C THR A 12 -0.32 3.20 -1.50
N THR A 13 -1.04 4.27 -1.81
CA THR A 13 -2.02 4.84 -0.89
C THR A 13 -3.31 4.04 -0.99
N VAL A 14 -3.75 3.51 0.15
CA VAL A 14 -4.95 2.68 0.30
C VAL A 14 -5.93 3.39 1.23
N PHE A 15 -7.23 3.24 1.01
CA PHE A 15 -8.24 3.75 1.94
C PHE A 15 -8.46 2.79 3.11
N SER A 16 -8.65 3.32 4.32
CA SER A 16 -8.83 2.48 5.51
C SER A 16 -10.11 1.67 5.48
N HIS A 17 -11.15 2.09 4.74
CA HIS A 17 -12.40 1.33 4.53
C HIS A 17 -12.60 1.08 3.03
N ALA A 18 -11.59 0.49 2.38
CA ALA A 18 -11.70 0.10 0.98
C ALA A 18 -12.89 -0.86 0.79
N GLN A 19 -13.74 -0.57 -0.20
CA GLN A 19 -14.91 -1.40 -0.55
C GLN A 19 -14.57 -2.48 -1.59
N THR A 20 -13.41 -2.37 -2.24
CA THR A 20 -12.92 -3.30 -3.26
C THR A 20 -11.55 -3.85 -2.86
N VAL A 21 -11.17 -4.96 -3.49
CA VAL A 21 -9.81 -5.51 -3.35
C VAL A 21 -8.83 -4.53 -3.99
N VAL A 22 -7.81 -4.15 -3.23
CA VAL A 22 -6.77 -3.23 -3.73
C VAL A 22 -5.56 -4.03 -4.15
N LEU A 23 -5.14 -3.84 -5.40
CA LEU A 23 -3.99 -4.48 -6.00
C LEU A 23 -2.85 -3.46 -6.11
N CYS A 24 -1.61 -3.94 -5.98
CA CYS A 24 -0.45 -3.12 -6.29
C CYS A 24 -0.39 -2.87 -7.80
N VAL A 25 -0.20 -1.60 -8.19
CA VAL A 25 -0.11 -1.20 -9.61
C VAL A 25 1.12 -1.82 -10.30
N GLY A 26 2.22 -2.05 -9.57
CA GLY A 26 3.48 -2.51 -10.17
C GLY A 26 3.65 -4.03 -10.30
N CYS A 27 3.00 -4.83 -9.46
CA CYS A 27 3.18 -6.29 -9.45
C CYS A 27 1.88 -7.09 -9.29
N SER A 28 0.72 -6.42 -9.36
CA SER A 28 -0.61 -7.03 -9.24
C SER A 28 -0.82 -7.88 -7.97
N THR A 29 0.02 -7.68 -6.94
CA THR A 29 -0.13 -8.36 -5.66
C THR A 29 -1.30 -7.74 -4.90
N VAL A 30 -2.12 -8.56 -4.27
CA VAL A 30 -3.22 -8.09 -3.40
C VAL A 30 -2.62 -7.39 -2.20
N LEU A 31 -2.98 -6.11 -1.99
CA LEU A 31 -2.51 -5.29 -0.87
C LEU A 31 -3.49 -5.33 0.31
N CYS A 32 -4.80 -5.29 0.02
CA CYS A 32 -5.83 -5.43 1.04
C CYS A 32 -7.13 -5.99 0.49
N GLN A 33 -7.90 -6.62 1.38
CA GLN A 33 -9.25 -7.10 1.13
C GLN A 33 -10.27 -6.21 1.85
N PRO A 34 -11.41 -5.88 1.20
CA PRO A 34 -12.47 -5.13 1.83
C PRO A 34 -13.11 -5.96 2.95
N THR A 35 -13.55 -5.27 4.00
CA THR A 35 -14.33 -5.88 5.09
C THR A 35 -15.50 -4.96 5.43
N GLY A 36 -16.37 -5.36 6.36
CA GLY A 36 -17.45 -4.49 6.87
C GLY A 36 -16.95 -3.28 7.69
N GLY A 37 -15.65 -3.16 7.92
CA GLY A 37 -15.03 -2.06 8.64
C GLY A 37 -13.70 -1.68 7.99
N LYS A 38 -12.62 -1.69 8.78
CA LYS A 38 -11.29 -1.41 8.23
C LYS A 38 -10.84 -2.52 7.28
N ALA A 39 -10.30 -2.15 6.13
CA ALA A 39 -9.74 -3.07 5.15
C ALA A 39 -8.65 -3.94 5.80
N ARG A 40 -8.67 -5.23 5.47
CA ARG A 40 -7.69 -6.21 5.97
C ARG A 40 -6.49 -6.22 5.04
N LEU A 41 -5.32 -5.84 5.55
CA LEU A 41 -4.08 -5.89 4.78
C LEU A 41 -3.63 -7.34 4.52
N THR A 42 -3.01 -7.58 3.38
CA THR A 42 -2.32 -8.85 3.09
C THR A 42 -1.09 -8.98 3.99
N GLU A 43 -0.74 -10.21 4.33
CA GLU A 43 0.48 -10.50 5.08
C GLU A 43 1.72 -9.98 4.33
N GLY A 44 2.67 -9.40 5.07
CA GLY A 44 3.88 -8.80 4.48
C GLY A 44 3.67 -7.41 3.87
N VAL A 45 2.47 -6.84 3.90
CA VAL A 45 2.25 -5.42 3.56
C VAL A 45 2.55 -4.58 4.79
N TYR A 46 3.42 -3.57 4.63
CA TYR A 46 3.87 -2.72 5.74
C TYR A 46 3.18 -1.35 5.68
N LEU A 47 2.75 -0.82 6.82
CA LEU A 47 2.30 0.57 6.89
C LEU A 47 3.52 1.50 6.90
N LEU A 48 3.49 2.57 6.11
CA LEU A 48 4.60 3.52 6.07
C LEU A 48 4.77 4.27 7.40
N ASN A 49 3.71 4.37 8.20
CA ASN A 49 3.82 4.92 9.56
C ASN A 49 4.76 4.07 10.45
N ASP A 50 4.87 2.76 10.18
CA ASP A 50 5.79 1.85 10.87
C ASP A 50 7.20 1.82 10.24
N TYR A 51 7.37 2.33 9.01
CA TYR A 51 8.67 2.39 8.31
C TYR A 51 9.69 3.31 9.03
N LYS A 52 9.26 4.20 9.91
CA LYS A 52 10.21 4.97 10.76
C LYS A 52 11.08 4.08 11.65
N THR A 53 10.66 2.83 11.91
CA THR A 53 11.38 1.87 12.76
C THR A 53 12.26 0.90 11.95
N TYR A 54 12.06 0.76 10.64
CA TYR A 54 12.86 -0.12 9.77
C TYR A 54 13.65 0.70 8.74
N PRO A 55 14.97 0.88 8.91
CA PRO A 55 15.78 1.57 7.92
C PRO A 55 16.00 0.64 6.71
N ASP A 56 15.26 0.82 5.60
CA ASP A 56 15.68 0.23 4.33
C ASP A 56 16.77 1.10 3.67
N PRO A 57 17.86 0.50 3.15
CA PRO A 57 18.99 1.20 2.52
C PRO A 57 18.73 1.70 1.09
N GLY A 58 17.52 1.55 0.54
CA GLY A 58 17.19 1.85 -0.87
C GLY A 58 16.39 3.14 -1.07
N CYS A 59 16.96 4.28 -0.70
CA CYS A 59 16.37 5.61 -0.82
C CYS A 59 15.86 5.92 -2.26
N ALA A 60 14.58 6.32 -2.35
CA ALA A 60 14.02 7.32 -3.29
C ALA A 60 14.23 7.17 -4.82
N LEU A 61 13.55 6.21 -5.46
CA LEU A 61 13.15 6.27 -6.88
C LEU A 61 11.82 5.48 -6.94
N GLU A 62 10.64 6.01 -7.25
CA GLU A 62 10.24 6.95 -8.28
C GLU A 62 9.03 7.75 -7.77
N SER A 63 9.08 9.05 -7.98
CA SER A 63 7.91 9.92 -7.98
C SER A 63 7.02 9.57 -9.17
N GLU A 64 6.06 8.66 -9.00
CA GLU A 64 4.94 8.54 -9.93
C GLU A 64 3.60 8.54 -9.20
N VAL A 65 2.92 9.66 -9.42
CA VAL A 65 1.49 9.91 -9.32
C VAL A 65 0.67 8.65 -9.56
N THR A 66 -0.17 8.29 -8.58
CA THR A 66 -1.60 8.07 -8.81
C THR A 66 -2.34 8.42 -7.53
N THR A 67 -2.50 9.72 -7.28
CA THR A 67 -3.75 10.15 -6.65
C THR A 67 -4.86 9.75 -7.62
N ASN A 68 -5.43 8.57 -7.44
CA ASN A 68 -6.81 8.35 -7.88
C ASN A 68 -7.69 9.17 -6.93
N HIS A 69 -7.68 10.49 -7.16
CA HIS A 69 -8.80 11.35 -6.84
C HIS A 69 -9.97 10.83 -7.67
N ASN A 70 -10.71 9.89 -7.10
CA ASN A 70 -12.11 9.75 -7.43
C ASN A 70 -12.82 9.20 -6.18
N ILE A 71 -13.09 10.13 -5.26
CA ILE A 71 -14.34 10.35 -4.50
C ILE A 71 -14.10 11.58 -3.63
#